data_AF-A0A382PEA4-F1
#
_entry.id   AF-A0A382PEA4-F1
#
_cell.length_a   1.000
_cell.length_b   1.000
_cell.length_c   1.000
_cell.angle_alpha   90.00
_cell.angle_beta   90.00
_cell.angle_gamma   90.00
#
_symmetry.space_group_name_H-M   'P 1'
#
loop_
_entity.id
_entity.type
_entity.pdbx_description
1 polymer ?
#
loop_
_entity_poly.entity_id
_entity_poly.type
_entity_poly.pdbx_seq_one_letter_code
_entity_poly.pdbx_strand_id
1 'polypeptide(L)' 'MGNFNIIGTNHTSFTVSSLDASVSFYTEVLGFSLLNRSFRDPSFTGPIVGIPGAELEVAYVQAPGHRL' A
#
# COMPACT_ATOMS: atom_id res chain seq x y z
N MET A 1 -6.13 -9.95 -30.63
CA MET A 1 -5.67 -9.70 -29.24
C MET A 1 -4.51 -8.71 -29.33
N GLY A 2 -4.59 -7.57 -28.64
CA GLY A 2 -3.46 -6.63 -28.60
C GLY A 2 -2.26 -7.27 -27.90
N ASN A 3 -1.04 -6.88 -28.26
CA ASN A 3 0.16 -7.34 -27.57
C ASN A 3 0.13 -6.85 -26.12
N PHE A 4 0.19 -7.79 -25.17
CA PHE A 4 0.34 -7.51 -23.74
C PHE A 4 1.82 -7.60 -23.37
N ASN A 5 2.32 -6.58 -22.66
CA ASN A 5 3.68 -6.53 -22.14
C ASN A 5 3.64 -6.24 -20.64
N ILE A 6 4.47 -6.96 -19.86
CA ILE A 6 4.74 -6.63 -18.47
C ILE A 6 5.83 -5.58 -18.45
N ILE A 7 5.53 -4.40 -17.90
CA ILE A 7 6.48 -3.27 -17.87
C ILE A 7 7.21 -3.12 -16.52
N GLY A 8 6.82 -3.90 -15.51
CA GLY A 8 7.46 -3.91 -14.18
C GLY A 8 6.47 -4.17 -13.04
N THR A 9 6.98 -4.13 -11.82
CA THR A 9 6.21 -4.21 -10.58
C THR A 9 5.83 -2.82 -10.09
N ASN A 10 4.56 -2.58 -9.79
CA ASN A 10 4.11 -1.27 -9.33
C ASN A 10 4.48 -1.00 -7.85
N HIS A 11 4.15 -1.95 -6.97
CA HIS A 11 4.45 -1.91 -5.54
C HIS A 11 4.24 -3.31 -4.92
N THR A 12 4.66 -3.49 -3.67
CA THR A 12 4.34 -4.69 -2.86
C THR A 12 3.67 -4.26 -1.57
N SER A 13 2.46 -4.72 -1.31
CA SER A 13 1.72 -4.36 -0.09
C SER A 13 1.70 -5.47 0.96
N PHE A 14 1.53 -5.06 2.21
CA PHE A 14 1.35 -5.95 3.36
C PHE A 14 0.09 -5.56 4.13
N THR A 15 -0.73 -6.54 4.51
CA THR A 15 -1.78 -6.35 5.51
C THR A 15 -1.16 -6.54 6.89
N VAL A 16 -1.28 -5.53 7.75
CA VAL A 16 -0.64 -5.49 9.06
C VAL A 16 -1.68 -5.24 10.14
N SER A 17 -1.43 -5.71 11.35
CA SER A 17 -2.30 -5.47 12.50
C SER A 17 -2.18 -4.06 13.08
N SER A 18 -1.06 -3.37 12.82
CA SER A 18 -0.83 -1.98 13.22
C SER A 18 -0.07 -1.22 12.14
N LEU A 19 -0.72 -0.19 11.59
CA LEU A 19 -0.11 0.68 10.59
C LEU A 19 0.99 1.55 11.21
N ASP A 20 0.77 2.03 12.45
CA ASP A 20 1.74 2.86 13.18
C ASP A 20 3.07 2.12 13.41
N ALA A 21 3.00 0.88 13.92
CA ALA A 21 4.20 0.07 14.16
C ALA A 21 4.96 -0.22 12.86
N SER A 22 4.23 -0.48 11.78
CA SER A 22 4.82 -0.77 10.47
C SER A 22 5.48 0.47 9.85
N VAL A 23 4.80 1.63 9.90
CA VAL A 23 5.35 2.90 9.42
C VAL A 23 6.61 3.26 10.20
N SER A 24 6.58 3.23 11.54
CA SER A 24 7.77 3.49 12.38
C SER A 24 8.93 2.56 12.01
N PHE A 25 8.69 1.26 11.84
CA PHE A 25 9.74 0.35 11.39
C PHE A 25 10.36 0.77 10.05
N TYR A 26 9.55 1.03 9.02
CA TYR A 26 10.07 1.39 7.71
C TYR A 26 10.76 2.76 7.71
N THR A 27 10.24 3.75 8.44
CA THR A 27 10.79 5.12 8.39
C THR A 27 11.93 5.33 9.38
N GLU A 28 11.85 4.79 10.59
CA GLU A 28 12.79 5.09 11.68
C GLU A 28 13.90 4.05 11.79
N VAL A 29 13.61 2.77 11.52
CA VAL A 29 14.63 1.71 11.57
C VAL A 29 15.33 1.57 10.22
N LEU A 30 14.56 1.56 9.12
CA LEU A 30 15.10 1.37 7.78
C LEU A 30 15.39 2.67 7.02
N GLY A 31 14.94 3.83 7.52
CA GLY A 31 15.21 5.13 6.92
C GLY A 31 14.42 5.43 5.64
N PHE A 32 13.31 4.73 5.39
CA PHE A 32 12.46 4.98 4.22
C PHE A 32 11.63 6.24 4.40
N SER A 33 11.09 6.77 3.30
CA SER A 33 10.22 7.96 3.34
C SER A 33 8.75 7.58 3.29
N LEU A 34 7.96 8.07 4.25
CA LEU A 34 6.50 8.02 4.18
C LEU A 34 6.02 8.98 3.09
N LEU A 35 5.33 8.46 2.07
CA LEU A 35 4.82 9.25 0.96
C LEU A 35 3.40 9.75 1.23
N ASN A 36 2.56 8.88 1.77
CA ASN A 36 1.16 9.15 2.02
C ASN A 36 0.62 8.21 3.08
N ARG A 37 -0.35 8.67 3.87
CA ARG A 37 -1.19 7.85 4.73
C ARG A 37 -2.62 8.38 4.66
N SER A 38 -3.57 7.53 4.34
CA SER A 38 -4.97 7.93 4.26
C SER A 38 -5.93 6.75 4.34
N PHE A 39 -7.14 7.04 4.81
CA PHE A 39 -8.29 6.18 4.60
C PHE A 39 -8.62 6.12 3.11
N ARG A 40 -9.00 4.93 2.64
CA ARG A 40 -9.52 4.70 1.30
C ARG A 40 -11.01 4.92 1.29
N ASP A 41 -11.52 5.40 0.15
CA ASP A 41 -12.94 5.57 -0.05
C ASP A 41 -13.65 4.22 0.14
N PRO A 42 -14.59 4.09 1.10
CA PRO A 42 -15.29 2.84 1.35
C PRO A 42 -16.11 2.35 0.13
N SER A 43 -16.60 3.28 -0.71
CA SER A 43 -17.36 2.95 -1.93
C SER A 43 -16.48 2.29 -3.00
N PHE A 44 -15.18 2.56 -2.97
CA PHE A 44 -14.18 1.96 -3.85
C PHE A 44 -13.58 0.68 -3.26
N THR A 45 -13.37 0.67 -1.95
CA THR A 45 -12.60 -0.37 -1.27
C THR A 45 -13.29 -1.73 -1.30
N GLY A 46 -14.55 -1.80 -0.85
CA GLY A 46 -15.29 -3.06 -0.73
C GLY A 46 -15.32 -3.90 -2.02
N PRO A 47 -15.67 -3.31 -3.19
CA PRO A 47 -15.64 -4.00 -4.47
C PRO A 47 -14.26 -4.54 -4.88
N ILE A 48 -13.18 -3.84 -4.52
CA ILE A 48 -11.81 -4.21 -4.94
C ILE A 48 -11.25 -5.35 -4.11
N VAL A 49 -11.45 -5.29 -2.79
CA VAL A 49 -10.97 -6.32 -1.88
C VAL A 49 -11.95 -7.51 -1.77
N GLY A 50 -13.18 -7.35 -2.29
CA GLY A 50 -14.22 -8.37 -2.27
C GLY A 50 -14.91 -8.54 -0.90
N ILE A 51 -14.77 -7.58 0.01
CA ILE A 51 -15.34 -7.63 1.37
C ILE A 51 -16.33 -6.47 1.54
N PRO A 52 -17.64 -6.75 1.68
CA PRO A 52 -18.65 -5.73 1.90
C PRO A 52 -18.38 -4.93 3.19
N GLY A 53 -18.41 -3.59 3.08
CA GLY A 53 -18.19 -2.70 4.22
C GLY A 53 -16.75 -2.64 4.71
N ALA A 54 -15.77 -3.15 3.96
CA ALA A 54 -14.37 -3.04 4.35
C ALA A 54 -13.91 -1.57 4.37
N GLU A 55 -13.28 -1.20 5.48
CA GLU A 55 -12.59 0.07 5.66
C GLU A 55 -11.08 -0.19 5.66
N LEU A 56 -10.34 0.63 4.91
CA LEU A 56 -8.89 0.48 4.78
C LEU A 56 -8.21 1.81 5.07
N GLU A 57 -7.23 1.78 5.96
CA GLU A 57 -6.20 2.81 6.07
C GLU A 57 -4.92 2.28 5.43
N VAL A 58 -4.31 3.06 4.54
CA VAL A 58 -3.12 2.65 3.78
C VAL A 58 -2.04 3.71 3.94
N ALA A 59 -0.82 3.27 4.27
CA ALA A 59 0.38 4.08 4.19
C ALA A 59 1.29 3.58 3.07
N TYR A 60 1.73 4.47 2.19
CA TYR A 60 2.74 4.20 1.18
C TYR A 60 4.10 4.68 1.66
N VAL A 61 5.11 3.82 1.58
CA VAL A 61 6.50 4.18 1.88
C VAL A 61 7.40 3.91 0.68
N GLN A 62 8.41 4.77 0.51
CA GLN A 62 9.39 4.66 -0.56
C GLN A 62 10.66 4.00 -0.04
N ALA A 63 10.88 2.75 -0.44
CA ALA A 63 12.17 2.06 -0.29
C ALA A 63 13.11 2.40 -1.47
N PRO A 64 14.41 2.09 -1.38
CA PRO A 64 15.33 2.24 -2.51
C PRO A 64 14.86 1.44 -3.73
N GLY A 65 14.41 2.15 -4.78
CA GLY A 65 13.99 1.55 -6.05
C GLY A 65 12.65 0.82 -6.06
N HIS A 66 11.90 0.78 -4.94
CA HIS A 66 10.61 0.08 -4.87
C HIS A 66 9.64 0.76 -3.90
N ARG A 67 8.35 0.73 -4.22
CA ARG A 67 7.30 1.27 -3.36
C ARG A 67 6.64 0.14 -2.56
N LEU A 68 6.43 0.39 -1.27
CA LEU A 68 5.60 -0.44 -0.40
C LEU A 68 4.29 0.30 -0.08
#